data_AF-D2VBD0-F1
#
_entry.id   AF-D2VBD0-F1
#
_cell.length_a   1.000
_cell.length_b   1.000
_cell.length_c   1.000
_cell.angle_alpha   90.00
_cell.angle_beta   90.00
_cell.angle_gamma   90.00
#
_symmetry.space_group_name_H-M   'P 1'
#
loop_
_entity.id
_entity.type
_entity.pdbx_description
1 polymer ?
#
loop_
_entity_poly.entity_id
_entity_poly.type
_entity_poly.pdbx_seq_one_letter_code
_entity_poly.pdbx_strand_id
1 'polypeptide(L)'
;MFMHEAHYDIELDTIIRDLAKLNNLRVKLKNLVSELIRLKDKGPILPQEEEDTPKIEELSLDEDENTKKKDEPSFGVKITDQNLLTTVNNVIEECNRVLSHERADKKDSTTEKELTDCIMNVKGVVTMAYPMGLPQSDPLTFIFSDEFRVVSLNY
;
A
#
# COMPACT_ATOMS: atom_id res chain seq x y z
N MET A 1 15.85 -9.88 4.19
CA MET A 1 17.14 -10.02 3.49
C MET A 1 17.00 -9.76 1.99
N PHE A 2 17.98 -9.09 1.37
CA PHE A 2 18.13 -8.92 -0.08
C PHE A 2 19.62 -8.87 -0.42
N MET A 3 19.97 -9.11 -1.68
CA MET A 3 21.34 -9.07 -2.16
C MET A 3 21.55 -7.82 -3.02
N HIS A 4 22.69 -7.16 -2.84
CA HIS A 4 23.12 -6.03 -3.65
C HIS A 4 24.54 -6.31 -4.15
N GLU A 5 24.78 -6.06 -5.43
CA GLU A 5 26.07 -6.25 -6.07
C GLU A 5 26.74 -4.89 -6.27
N ALA A 6 28.01 -4.79 -5.86
CA ALA A 6 28.82 -3.58 -5.99
C ALA A 6 30.23 -3.94 -6.44
N HIS A 7 30.83 -3.08 -7.26
CA HIS A 7 32.22 -3.24 -7.68
C HIS A 7 33.18 -2.79 -6.56
N TYR A 8 34.38 -3.36 -6.51
CA TYR A 8 35.35 -3.09 -5.44
C TYR A 8 35.90 -1.65 -5.44
N ASP A 9 35.73 -0.93 -6.56
CA ASP A 9 36.17 0.45 -6.76
C ASP A 9 35.17 1.50 -6.27
N ILE A 10 33.98 1.08 -5.83
CA ILE A 10 32.93 2.00 -5.42
C ILE A 10 33.20 2.48 -3.99
N GLU A 11 33.08 3.79 -3.77
CA GLU A 11 33.19 4.36 -2.44
C GLU A 11 32.12 3.82 -1.49
N LEU A 12 32.52 3.57 -0.23
CA LEU A 12 31.63 3.01 0.78
C LEU A 12 30.38 3.86 1.02
N ASP A 13 30.50 5.19 0.98
CA ASP A 13 29.36 6.10 1.16
C ASP A 13 28.30 5.93 0.05
N THR A 14 28.75 5.73 -1.19
CA THR A 14 27.86 5.45 -2.33
C THR A 14 27.12 4.13 -2.12
N ILE A 15 27.82 3.07 -1.71
CA ILE A 15 27.20 1.76 -1.41
C ILE A 15 26.15 1.90 -0.30
N ILE A 16 26.45 2.65 0.76
CA ILE A 16 25.50 2.86 1.87
C ILE A 16 24.24 3.58 1.38
N ARG A 17 24.38 4.62 0.56
CA ARG A 17 23.25 5.37 -0.01
C ARG A 17 22.41 4.49 -0.94
N ASP A 18 23.06 3.68 -1.79
CA ASP A 18 22.39 2.76 -2.71
C ASP A 18 21.61 1.68 -1.94
N LEU A 19 22.21 1.10 -0.90
CA LEU A 19 21.54 0.14 -0.01
C LEU A 19 20.34 0.77 0.70
N ALA A 20 20.48 1.99 1.21
CA ALA A 20 19.39 2.72 1.85
C ALA A 20 18.24 2.96 0.87
N LYS A 21 18.55 3.42 -0.35
CA LYS A 21 17.58 3.65 -1.42
C LYS A 21 16.85 2.36 -1.81
N LEU A 22 17.59 1.27 -2.04
CA LEU A 22 17.01 -0.05 -2.33
C LEU A 22 16.11 -0.53 -1.21
N ASN A 23 16.55 -0.42 0.05
CA ASN A 23 15.74 -0.84 1.18
C ASN A 23 14.44 -0.02 1.29
N ASN A 24 14.52 1.29 1.10
CA ASN A 24 13.34 2.17 1.11
C ASN A 24 12.34 1.79 0.01
N LEU A 25 12.82 1.52 -1.21
CA LEU A 25 11.98 1.03 -2.31
C LEU A 25 11.35 -0.34 -1.99
N ARG A 26 12.10 -1.26 -1.38
CA ARG A 26 11.56 -2.56 -0.95
C ARG A 26 10.47 -2.43 0.09
N VAL A 27 10.64 -1.54 1.07
CA VAL A 27 9.62 -1.28 2.10
C VAL A 27 8.38 -0.63 1.46
N LYS A 28 8.56 0.35 0.58
CA LYS A 28 7.48 0.98 -0.19
C LYS A 28 6.68 -0.06 -0.98
N LEU A 29 7.36 -0.94 -1.72
CA LEU A 29 6.73 -2.00 -2.50
C LEU A 29 5.99 -3.01 -1.62
N LYS A 30 6.55 -3.41 -0.47
CA LYS A 30 5.85 -4.29 0.49
C LYS A 30 4.52 -3.70 0.96
N ASN A 31 4.53 -2.44 1.33
CA ASN A 31 3.31 -1.75 1.77
C ASN A 31 2.30 -1.66 0.63
N LEU A 32 2.74 -1.33 -0.58
CA LEU A 32 1.88 -1.31 -1.77
C LEU A 32 1.23 -2.67 -2.06
N VAL A 33 1.99 -3.76 -1.98
CA VAL A 33 1.44 -5.11 -2.22
C VAL A 33 0.41 -5.47 -1.15
N SER A 34 0.69 -5.19 0.11
CA SER A 34 -0.25 -5.41 1.22
C SER A 34 -1.56 -4.63 1.01
N GLU A 35 -1.45 -3.35 0.68
CA GLU A 35 -2.62 -2.51 0.44
C GLU A 35 -3.36 -2.87 -0.86
N LEU A 36 -2.67 -3.36 -1.89
CA LEU A 36 -3.30 -3.85 -3.10
C LEU A 36 -4.12 -5.12 -2.84
N ILE A 37 -3.65 -6.03 -1.97
CA ILE A 37 -4.42 -7.20 -1.52
C ILE A 37 -5.69 -6.73 -0.80
N ARG A 38 -5.57 -5.78 0.15
CA ARG A 38 -6.72 -5.19 0.84
C ARG A 38 -7.70 -4.56 -0.15
N LEU A 39 -7.22 -3.77 -1.10
CA LEU A 39 -8.02 -3.09 -2.11
C LEU A 39 -8.80 -4.08 -2.98
N LYS A 40 -8.15 -5.18 -3.37
CA LYS A 40 -8.77 -6.28 -4.13
C LYS A 40 -9.93 -6.90 -3.35
N ASP A 41 -9.73 -7.17 -2.06
CA ASP A 41 -10.68 -7.93 -1.24
C ASP A 41 -11.85 -7.07 -0.75
N LYS A 42 -11.58 -5.81 -0.36
CA LYS A 42 -12.56 -4.93 0.30
C LYS A 42 -13.00 -3.73 -0.53
N GLY A 43 -12.21 -3.28 -1.52
CA GLY A 43 -12.43 -2.02 -2.23
C GLY A 43 -11.73 -0.82 -1.56
N PRO A 44 -11.85 0.39 -2.13
CA PRO A 44 -11.17 1.58 -1.65
C PRO A 44 -11.75 2.06 -0.31
N ILE A 45 -10.93 2.66 0.56
CA ILE A 45 -11.42 3.21 1.83
C ILE A 45 -12.12 4.55 1.57
N LEU A 46 -13.39 4.63 1.94
CA LEU A 46 -14.17 5.86 1.85
C LEU A 46 -13.88 6.76 3.05
N PRO A 47 -14.00 8.09 2.89
CA PRO A 47 -13.97 9.01 4.02
C PRO A 47 -15.05 8.62 5.02
N GLN A 48 -14.75 8.73 6.32
CA GLN A 48 -15.80 8.69 7.32
C GLN A 48 -16.66 9.92 7.11
N GLU A 49 -17.97 9.73 6.94
CA GLU A 49 -18.91 10.83 7.02
C GLU A 49 -18.85 11.34 8.46
N GLU A 50 -18.23 12.52 8.66
CA GLU A 50 -18.40 13.26 9.90
C GLU A 50 -19.90 13.58 9.98
N GLU A 51 -20.65 12.87 10.82
CA GLU A 51 -22.01 13.28 11.15
C GLU A 51 -21.91 14.69 11.75
N ASP A 52 -22.23 15.71 10.94
CA ASP A 52 -22.50 17.08 11.37
C ASP A 52 -23.77 17.08 12.24
N THR A 53 -23.70 16.49 13.43
CA THR A 53 -24.52 16.80 14.60
C THR A 53 -24.10 15.90 15.76
N PRO A 54 -23.79 16.44 16.95
CA PRO A 54 -23.92 15.66 18.17
C PRO A 54 -25.42 15.48 18.40
N LYS A 55 -26.02 14.44 17.81
CA LYS A 55 -27.29 13.95 18.32
C LYS A 55 -26.97 13.31 19.66
N ILE A 56 -27.07 14.12 20.72
CA ILE A 56 -27.17 13.63 22.09
C ILE A 56 -28.47 12.83 22.12
N GLU A 57 -28.42 11.56 21.70
CA GLU A 57 -29.42 10.60 22.11
C GLU A 57 -29.26 10.52 23.63
N GLU A 58 -30.27 11.02 24.35
CA GLU A 58 -30.42 10.76 25.78
C GLU A 58 -30.20 9.26 25.99
N LEU A 59 -29.10 8.92 26.64
CA LEU A 59 -28.67 7.56 26.87
C LEU A 59 -29.65 6.94 27.88
N SER A 60 -30.79 6.46 27.42
CA SER A 60 -31.60 5.52 28.18
C SER A 60 -30.77 4.24 28.30
N LEU A 61 -30.30 3.98 29.52
CA LEU A 61 -29.57 2.78 29.95
C LEU A 61 -30.51 1.56 29.92
N ASP A 62 -31.06 1.25 28.76
CA ASP A 62 -31.70 -0.04 28.52
C ASP A 62 -30.67 -0.94 27.85
N GLU A 63 -30.31 -1.98 28.59
CA GLU A 63 -29.32 -3.00 28.27
C GLU A 63 -29.76 -3.81 27.04
N ASP A 64 -29.49 -3.28 25.84
CA ASP A 64 -29.55 -4.07 24.61
C ASP A 64 -28.15 -4.24 24.02
N GLU A 65 -27.70 -5.50 23.94
CA GLU A 65 -26.45 -5.98 23.35
C GLU A 65 -26.33 -5.68 21.84
N ASN A 66 -26.35 -4.40 21.46
CA ASN A 66 -26.11 -4.00 20.08
C ASN A 66 -25.42 -2.63 20.02
N THR A 67 -24.35 -2.48 20.81
CA THR A 67 -23.34 -1.44 20.60
C THR A 67 -22.82 -1.55 19.17
N LYS A 68 -23.46 -0.80 18.26
CA LYS A 68 -23.07 -0.64 16.86
C LYS A 68 -21.58 -0.35 16.83
N LYS A 69 -20.79 -1.25 16.24
CA LYS A 69 -19.35 -1.08 16.01
C LYS A 69 -19.14 0.22 15.22
N LYS A 70 -18.82 1.31 15.91
CA LYS A 70 -18.54 2.62 15.31
C LYS A 70 -17.16 2.72 14.65
N ASP A 71 -16.37 1.63 14.66
CA ASP A 71 -14.94 1.69 14.34
C ASP A 71 -14.52 0.98 13.04
N GLU A 72 -15.43 0.34 12.29
CA GLU A 72 -15.06 -0.31 11.03
C GLU A 72 -15.08 0.68 9.86
N PRO A 73 -13.97 0.82 9.10
CA PRO A 73 -13.92 1.74 7.96
C PRO A 73 -14.91 1.35 6.87
N SER A 74 -15.55 2.34 6.25
CA SER A 74 -16.42 2.13 5.10
C SER A 74 -15.60 1.89 3.84
N PHE A 75 -16.05 0.95 3.00
CA PHE A 75 -15.37 0.58 1.77
C PHE A 75 -16.25 0.85 0.55
N GLY A 76 -15.62 1.28 -0.54
CA GLY A 76 -16.26 1.50 -1.83
C GLY A 76 -16.41 0.21 -2.65
N VAL A 77 -16.70 0.40 -3.93
CA VAL A 77 -16.92 -0.72 -4.86
C VAL A 77 -15.60 -1.47 -5.08
N LYS A 78 -15.60 -2.78 -4.80
CA LYS A 78 -14.47 -3.67 -5.06
C LYS A 78 -14.35 -3.99 -6.56
N ILE A 79 -13.18 -4.50 -6.94
CA ILE A 79 -12.93 -5.00 -8.29
C ILE A 79 -13.76 -6.28 -8.51
N THR A 80 -14.68 -6.25 -9.47
CA THR A 80 -15.54 -7.40 -9.81
C THR A 80 -15.20 -8.05 -11.15
N ASP A 81 -14.50 -7.34 -12.04
CA ASP A 81 -14.06 -7.89 -13.33
C ASP A 81 -12.97 -8.95 -13.11
N GLN A 82 -13.23 -10.18 -13.58
CA GLN A 82 -12.33 -11.32 -13.44
C GLN A 82 -11.03 -11.16 -14.21
N ASN A 83 -11.06 -10.50 -15.37
CA ASN A 83 -9.85 -10.25 -16.15
C ASN A 83 -8.92 -9.32 -15.37
N LEU A 84 -9.48 -8.24 -14.83
CA LEU A 84 -8.73 -7.30 -14.02
C LEU A 84 -8.24 -7.92 -12.69
N LEU A 85 -9.05 -8.74 -12.02
CA LEU A 85 -8.62 -9.49 -10.84
C LEU A 85 -7.43 -10.41 -11.15
N THR A 86 -7.44 -11.06 -12.31
CA THR A 86 -6.31 -11.89 -12.77
C THR A 86 -5.07 -11.04 -12.96
N THR A 87 -5.18 -9.88 -13.60
CA THR A 87 -4.07 -8.93 -13.75
C THR A 87 -3.54 -8.46 -12.38
N VAL A 88 -4.42 -8.13 -11.43
CA VAL A 88 -4.05 -7.75 -10.05
C VAL A 88 -3.25 -8.86 -9.38
N ASN A 89 -3.73 -10.11 -9.44
CA ASN A 89 -3.06 -11.24 -8.83
C ASN A 89 -1.68 -11.49 -9.46
N ASN A 90 -1.57 -11.44 -10.79
CA ASN A 90 -0.30 -11.59 -11.49
C ASN A 90 0.72 -10.52 -11.05
N VAL A 91 0.28 -9.26 -10.89
CA VAL A 91 1.15 -8.19 -10.40
C VAL A 91 1.58 -8.43 -8.95
N ILE A 92 0.67 -8.87 -8.08
CA ILE A 92 0.99 -9.23 -6.69
C ILE A 92 2.04 -10.35 -6.65
N GLU A 93 1.86 -11.41 -7.43
CA GLU A 93 2.80 -12.53 -7.51
C GLU A 93 4.19 -12.09 -8.00
N GLU A 94 4.24 -11.27 -9.06
CA GLU A 94 5.48 -10.74 -9.59
C GLU A 94 6.23 -9.87 -8.55
N CYS A 95 5.50 -8.98 -7.87
CA CYS A 95 6.09 -8.15 -6.83
C CYS A 95 6.61 -8.99 -5.65
N ASN A 96 5.87 -10.02 -5.25
CA ASN A 96 6.29 -10.95 -4.20
C ASN A 96 7.53 -11.75 -4.61
N ARG A 97 7.67 -12.11 -5.89
CA ARG A 97 8.87 -12.75 -6.42
C ARG A 97 10.10 -11.84 -6.29
N VAL A 98 9.97 -10.55 -6.62
CA VAL A 98 11.05 -9.57 -6.45
C VAL A 98 11.38 -9.31 -4.97
N LEU A 99 10.37 -9.33 -4.09
CA LEU A 99 10.55 -9.13 -2.65
C LEU A 99 11.05 -10.37 -1.90
N SER A 100 11.01 -11.55 -2.52
CA SER A 100 11.33 -12.83 -1.90
C SER A 100 12.74 -12.88 -1.33
N HIS A 101 12.87 -13.46 -0.14
CA HIS A 101 14.16 -13.69 0.49
C HIS A 101 14.97 -14.79 -0.22
N GLU A 102 14.30 -15.72 -0.90
CA GLU A 102 14.96 -16.80 -1.65
C GLU A 102 15.90 -16.30 -2.75
N ARG A 103 15.70 -15.08 -3.25
CA ARG A 103 16.61 -14.46 -4.24
C ARG A 103 18.02 -14.32 -3.67
N ALA A 104 18.14 -13.94 -2.41
CA ALA A 104 19.44 -13.83 -1.75
C ALA A 104 20.13 -15.19 -1.64
N ASP A 105 19.38 -16.26 -1.33
CA ASP A 105 19.91 -17.62 -1.25
C ASP A 105 20.41 -18.12 -2.62
N LYS A 106 19.75 -17.69 -3.70
CA LYS A 106 20.11 -17.98 -5.10
C LYS A 106 21.20 -17.05 -5.65
N LYS A 107 21.74 -16.13 -4.83
CA LYS A 107 22.70 -15.09 -5.24
C LYS A 107 22.20 -14.19 -6.37
N ASP A 108 20.90 -13.99 -6.42
CA ASP A 108 20.22 -13.12 -7.37
C ASP A 108 20.10 -11.71 -6.76
N SER A 109 20.80 -10.74 -7.34
CA SER A 109 20.85 -9.37 -6.85
C SER A 109 19.56 -8.61 -7.17
N THR A 110 19.07 -7.84 -6.20
CA THR A 110 17.89 -6.98 -6.41
C THR A 110 18.34 -5.63 -6.92
N THR A 111 17.76 -5.20 -8.04
CA THR A 111 18.08 -3.91 -8.65
C THR A 111 17.01 -2.86 -8.35
N GLU A 112 17.40 -1.58 -8.42
CA GLU A 112 16.46 -0.46 -8.27
C GLU A 112 15.40 -0.49 -9.37
N LYS A 113 15.80 -0.87 -10.59
CA LYS A 113 14.92 -0.94 -11.75
C LYS A 113 13.79 -1.95 -11.52
N GLU A 114 14.10 -3.17 -11.10
CA GLU A 114 13.06 -4.19 -10.84
C GLU A 114 12.03 -3.72 -9.80
N LEU A 115 12.49 -3.06 -8.73
CA LEU A 115 11.61 -2.54 -7.69
C LEU A 115 10.73 -1.41 -8.23
N THR A 116 11.32 -0.50 -9.01
CA THR A 116 10.61 0.63 -9.61
C THR A 116 9.58 0.15 -10.64
N ASP A 117 9.93 -0.82 -11.48
CA ASP A 117 9.04 -1.42 -12.46
C ASP A 117 7.85 -2.11 -11.76
N CYS A 118 8.10 -2.83 -10.65
CA CYS A 118 7.02 -3.39 -9.83
C CYS A 118 6.09 -2.31 -9.25
N ILE A 119 6.65 -1.22 -8.70
CA ILE A 119 5.85 -0.09 -8.19
C ILE A 119 4.99 0.52 -9.31
N MET A 120 5.55 0.69 -10.52
CA MET A 120 4.82 1.20 -11.67
C MET A 120 3.70 0.24 -12.11
N ASN A 121 3.95 -1.07 -12.09
CA ASN A 121 2.92 -2.07 -12.41
C ASN A 121 1.75 -2.03 -11.43
N VAL A 122 2.03 -1.93 -10.13
CA VAL A 122 0.99 -1.73 -9.10
C VAL A 122 0.18 -0.46 -9.41
N LYS A 123 0.85 0.66 -9.69
CA LYS A 123 0.18 1.93 -10.04
C LYS A 123 -0.69 1.80 -11.30
N GLY A 124 -0.19 1.10 -12.31
CA GLY A 124 -0.92 0.83 -13.55
C GLY A 124 -2.22 0.08 -13.30
N VAL A 125 -2.15 -1.01 -12.53
CA VAL A 125 -3.33 -1.81 -12.18
C VAL A 125 -4.34 -1.02 -11.35
N VAL A 126 -3.88 -0.22 -10.38
CA VAL A 126 -4.77 0.65 -9.59
C VAL A 126 -5.46 1.68 -10.49
N THR A 127 -4.74 2.27 -11.45
CA THR A 127 -5.30 3.22 -12.41
C THR A 127 -6.32 2.56 -13.35
N MET A 128 -6.10 1.31 -13.75
CA MET A 128 -7.07 0.54 -14.55
C MET A 128 -8.33 0.23 -13.74
N ALA A 129 -8.18 -0.14 -12.47
CA ALA A 129 -9.30 -0.45 -11.58
C ALA A 129 -10.11 0.79 -11.17
N TYR A 130 -9.43 1.91 -10.99
CA TYR A 130 -10.04 3.17 -10.56
C TYR A 130 -9.53 4.33 -11.45
N PRO A 131 -10.06 4.48 -12.68
CA PRO A 131 -9.60 5.50 -13.62
C PRO A 131 -9.78 6.94 -13.12
N MET A 132 -10.75 7.16 -12.22
CA MET A 132 -11.03 8.45 -11.59
C MET A 132 -10.13 8.71 -10.37
N GLY A 133 -9.20 7.80 -10.07
CA GLY A 133 -8.35 7.83 -8.88
C GLY A 133 -9.00 7.19 -7.66
N LEU A 134 -8.18 7.07 -6.61
CA LEU A 134 -8.62 6.61 -5.29
C LEU A 134 -9.03 7.81 -4.41
N PRO A 135 -9.93 7.61 -3.42
CA PRO A 135 -10.18 8.62 -2.40
C PRO A 135 -8.90 9.07 -1.71
N GLN A 136 -8.85 10.34 -1.26
CA GLN A 136 -7.71 10.86 -0.51
C GLN A 136 -7.50 10.15 0.83
N SER A 137 -8.56 9.57 1.40
CA SER A 137 -8.51 8.74 2.60
C SER A 137 -7.83 7.39 2.39
N ASP A 138 -7.67 6.92 1.15
CA ASP A 138 -7.12 5.59 0.89
C ASP A 138 -5.58 5.57 1.11
N PRO A 139 -5.05 4.61 1.89
CA PRO A 139 -3.62 4.45 2.15
C PRO A 139 -2.75 4.43 0.90
N LEU A 140 -3.24 3.85 -0.20
CA LEU A 140 -2.49 3.77 -1.46
C LEU A 140 -2.15 5.14 -2.03
N THR A 141 -3.05 6.12 -1.89
CA THR A 141 -2.80 7.50 -2.34
C THR A 141 -1.58 8.09 -1.65
N PHE A 142 -1.44 7.84 -0.34
CA PHE A 142 -0.29 8.30 0.44
C PHE A 142 0.99 7.55 0.09
N ILE A 143 0.92 6.22 -0.04
CA ILE A 143 2.08 5.40 -0.37
C ILE A 143 2.62 5.72 -1.78
N PHE A 144 1.74 6.08 -2.73
CA PHE A 144 2.19 6.53 -4.05
C PHE A 144 2.81 7.93 -4.03
N SER A 145 2.37 8.80 -3.12
CA SER A 145 2.95 10.13 -2.99
C SER A 145 4.37 10.05 -2.45
N ASP A 146 5.27 10.90 -2.97
CA ASP A 146 6.59 11.11 -2.38
C ASP A 146 6.58 12.29 -1.38
N GLU A 147 5.39 12.82 -1.07
CA GLU A 147 5.20 13.90 -0.11
C GLU A 147 5.07 13.36 1.31
N PHE A 148 6.00 13.70 2.19
CA PHE A 148 5.82 13.56 3.62
C PHE A 148 4.82 14.62 4.11
N ARG A 149 3.56 14.25 4.28
CA ARG A 149 2.58 15.14 4.90
C ARG A 149 2.73 15.10 6.42
N VAL A 150 3.21 16.21 6.98
CA VAL A 150 3.18 16.44 8.43
C VAL A 150 1.72 16.61 8.83
N VAL A 151 1.14 15.59 9.44
CA VAL A 151 -0.19 15.72 10.05
C VAL A 151 -0.03 16.70 11.20
N SER A 152 -0.49 17.93 10.97
CA SER A 152 -0.56 18.95 12.00
C SER A 152 -1.66 18.52 12.96
N LEU A 153 -1.28 17.84 14.05
CA LEU A 153 -2.18 17.58 15.16
C LEU A 153 -2.46 18.94 15.80
N ASN A 154 -3.58 19.54 15.41
CA ASN A 154 -4.13 20.68 16.14
C ASN A 154 -4.65 20.13 17.48
N TYR A 155 -3.87 20.36 18.54
CA TYR A 155 -4.26 20.12 19.93
C TYR A 155 -5.20 21.22 20.43
#